data_AF-A0A6B0ZC43-F1
#
_entry.id   AF-A0A6B0ZC43-F1
#
_cell.length_a   1.000
_cell.length_b   1.000
_cell.length_c   1.000
_cell.angle_alpha   90.00
_cell.angle_beta   90.00
_cell.angle_gamma   90.00
#
_symmetry.space_group_name_H-M   'P 1'
#
loop_
_entity.id
_entity.type
_entity.pdbx_description
1 polymer ?
#
loop_
_entity_poly.entity_id
_entity_poly.type
_entity_poly.pdbx_seq_one_letter_code
_entity_poly.pdbx_strand_id
1 'polypeptide(L)'
;MSAIACDPLEAERPDRVAPNITTLRDSWTDSVGIRQVSSPRFWSDRRDRQHRMLTAMKYASPTTVAEAVDLLGSEPDARVYAGATDLIPQIRAGRPEPAVMVDLKRIERLCAIGSNGSTYTVGAATPTADICAHDGLAAAFPGLVEASGLIGSDQIQSRSS
;
A
#
# COMPACT_ATOMS: atom_id res chain seq x y z
N MET A 1 -18.41 -30.82 36.29
CA MET A 1 -18.89 -29.86 35.28
C MET A 1 -18.08 -30.08 34.03
N SER A 2 -18.74 -30.62 33.00
CA SER A 2 -18.15 -31.44 31.94
C SER A 2 -17.32 -30.65 30.94
N ALA A 3 -16.15 -31.19 30.62
CA ALA A 3 -15.40 -30.89 29.41
C ALA A 3 -16.26 -31.26 28.18
N ILE A 4 -16.32 -30.36 27.19
CA ILE A 4 -16.81 -30.71 25.87
C ILE A 4 -15.70 -31.53 25.22
N ALA A 5 -15.89 -32.85 25.22
CA ALA A 5 -15.05 -33.79 24.52
C ALA A 5 -15.11 -33.49 23.02
N CYS A 6 -13.94 -33.36 22.40
CA CYS A 6 -13.80 -33.40 20.95
C CYS A 6 -13.84 -34.88 20.56
N ASP A 7 -14.97 -35.33 20.01
CA ASP A 7 -15.15 -36.72 19.59
C ASP A 7 -14.30 -36.97 18.32
N PRO A 8 -13.25 -37.81 18.35
CA PRO A 8 -12.21 -37.81 17.32
C PRO A 8 -12.49 -38.79 16.17
N LEU A 9 -13.74 -38.96 15.74
CA LEU A 9 -14.12 -39.99 14.74
C LEU A 9 -14.92 -39.50 13.51
N GLU A 10 -14.93 -38.21 13.20
CA GLU A 10 -15.51 -37.70 11.92
C GLU A 10 -14.46 -37.19 10.91
N ALA A 11 -13.19 -37.59 11.06
CA ALA A 11 -12.09 -37.08 10.25
C ALA A 11 -11.89 -37.74 8.87
N GLU A 12 -12.72 -38.69 8.43
CA GLU A 12 -12.52 -39.39 7.15
C GLU A 12 -13.82 -39.55 6.35
N ARG A 13 -14.21 -38.49 5.61
CA ARG A 13 -15.07 -38.61 4.41
C ARG A 13 -14.44 -37.84 3.24
N PRO A 14 -14.00 -38.53 2.17
CA PRO A 14 -13.14 -37.94 1.13
C PRO A 14 -13.87 -37.10 0.05
N ASP A 15 -15.11 -36.65 0.26
CA ASP A 15 -15.94 -36.05 -0.81
C ASP A 15 -16.63 -34.71 -0.49
N ARG A 16 -16.21 -33.96 0.54
CA ARG A 16 -16.74 -32.60 0.78
C ARG A 16 -15.86 -31.49 0.18
N VAL A 17 -16.38 -30.86 -0.87
CA VAL A 17 -15.97 -29.52 -1.32
C VAL A 17 -16.33 -28.51 -0.23
N ALA A 18 -15.37 -27.72 0.24
CA ALA A 18 -15.63 -26.66 1.22
C ALA A 18 -16.58 -25.59 0.63
N PRO A 19 -17.65 -25.19 1.33
CA PRO A 19 -18.58 -24.18 0.84
C PRO A 19 -17.90 -22.81 0.75
N ASN A 20 -18.25 -22.03 -0.30
CA ASN A 20 -17.73 -20.69 -0.47
C ASN A 20 -18.21 -19.75 0.65
N ILE A 21 -17.43 -18.71 0.94
CA ILE A 21 -17.72 -17.74 2.01
C ILE A 21 -19.06 -17.00 1.87
N THR A 22 -19.71 -17.11 0.71
CA THR A 22 -21.05 -16.57 0.43
C THR A 22 -22.14 -17.35 1.15
N THR A 23 -22.05 -18.68 1.20
CA THR A 23 -23.10 -19.53 1.80
C THR A 23 -23.08 -19.57 3.34
N LEU A 24 -21.95 -19.20 3.96
CA LEU A 24 -21.82 -19.03 5.42
C LEU A 24 -22.51 -17.76 5.96
N ARG A 25 -22.81 -16.81 5.08
CA ARG A 25 -23.36 -15.50 5.48
C ARG A 25 -24.87 -15.54 5.68
N ASP A 26 -25.55 -16.40 4.93
CA ASP A 26 -27.02 -16.50 4.92
C ASP A 26 -27.54 -17.30 6.13
N SER A 27 -26.79 -18.29 6.63
CA SER A 27 -27.20 -19.10 7.80
C SER A 27 -27.02 -18.39 9.14
N TRP A 28 -26.21 -17.32 9.21
CA TRP A 28 -25.97 -16.56 10.44
C TRP A 28 -27.05 -15.49 10.67
N THR A 29 -27.62 -14.93 9.60
CA THR A 29 -28.62 -13.85 9.67
C THR A 29 -30.01 -14.32 10.12
N ASP A 30 -30.34 -15.60 9.94
CA ASP A 30 -31.66 -16.13 10.33
C ASP A 30 -31.77 -16.45 11.83
N SER A 31 -30.65 -16.64 12.53
CA SER A 31 -30.63 -17.08 13.93
C SER A 31 -30.73 -15.94 14.95
N VAL A 32 -30.47 -14.71 14.50
CA VAL A 32 -30.53 -13.48 15.28
C VAL A 32 -31.37 -12.53 14.44
N GLY A 33 -32.62 -12.25 14.82
CA GLY A 33 -33.60 -11.48 14.03
C GLY A 33 -33.19 -10.04 13.68
N ILE A 34 -32.11 -9.88 12.94
CA ILE A 34 -31.56 -8.64 12.41
C ILE A 34 -32.21 -8.46 11.05
N ARG A 35 -33.21 -7.58 10.99
CA ARG A 35 -33.79 -7.14 9.71
C ARG A 35 -32.66 -6.62 8.82
N GLN A 36 -32.60 -7.14 7.61
CA GLN A 36 -31.77 -6.65 6.52
C GLN A 36 -32.00 -5.13 6.37
N VAL A 37 -31.08 -4.32 6.90
CA VAL A 37 -31.09 -2.88 6.66
C VAL A 37 -30.65 -2.72 5.20
N SER A 38 -31.58 -2.31 4.34
CA SER A 38 -31.24 -1.90 2.99
C SER A 38 -30.15 -0.82 3.10
N SER A 39 -29.00 -1.08 2.46
CA SER A 39 -27.86 -0.18 2.48
C SER A 39 -28.34 1.26 2.16
N PRO A 40 -27.99 2.26 2.98
CA PRO A 40 -28.45 3.63 2.76
C PRO A 40 -28.08 4.09 1.35
N ARG A 41 -28.93 4.90 0.70
CA ARG A 41 -28.66 5.55 -0.61
C ARG A 41 -27.30 6.27 -0.65
N PHE A 42 -26.76 6.62 0.52
CA PHE A 42 -25.42 7.15 0.73
C PHE A 42 -24.28 6.23 0.23
N TRP A 43 -24.47 4.91 0.22
CA TRP A 43 -23.48 3.94 -0.26
C TRP A 43 -23.57 3.67 -1.77
N SER A 44 -24.74 3.89 -2.39
CA SER A 44 -24.91 3.73 -3.84
C SER A 44 -24.35 4.90 -4.66
N ASP A 45 -24.33 6.12 -4.09
CA ASP A 45 -23.92 7.35 -4.79
C ASP A 45 -22.41 7.45 -5.08
N ARG A 46 -21.57 6.64 -4.42
CA ARG A 46 -20.13 6.58 -4.71
C ARG A 46 -19.77 5.86 -6.01
N ARG A 47 -20.70 5.10 -6.60
CA ARG A 47 -20.45 4.34 -7.85
C ARG A 47 -20.71 5.14 -9.12
N ASP A 48 -21.52 6.19 -9.06
CA ASP A 48 -22.02 6.89 -10.26
C ASP A 48 -21.18 8.09 -10.72
N ARG A 49 -20.06 8.39 -10.05
CA ARG A 49 -19.09 9.42 -10.50
C ARG A 49 -17.96 8.89 -11.39
N GLN A 50 -18.07 7.67 -11.91
CA GLN A 50 -16.94 6.97 -12.55
C GLN A 50 -17.14 6.65 -14.04
N HIS A 51 -17.95 7.45 -14.73
CA HIS A 51 -18.14 7.37 -16.19
C HIS A 51 -17.86 8.71 -16.91
N ARG A 52 -16.79 9.41 -16.53
CA ARG A 52 -16.05 10.23 -17.49
C ARG A 52 -15.13 9.28 -18.24
N MET A 53 -15.16 9.26 -19.57
CA MET A 53 -14.29 8.42 -20.43
C MET A 53 -12.90 8.27 -19.81
N LEU A 54 -12.66 7.14 -19.14
CA LEU A 54 -11.47 6.91 -18.32
C LEU A 54 -10.33 6.54 -19.25
N THR A 55 -9.50 7.51 -19.63
CA THR A 55 -8.10 7.17 -19.95
C THR A 55 -7.51 6.58 -18.68
N ALA A 56 -7.35 5.26 -18.65
CA ALA A 56 -6.76 4.58 -17.51
C ALA A 56 -5.37 5.16 -17.22
N MET A 57 -5.14 5.54 -15.96
CA MET A 57 -3.84 5.97 -15.45
C MET A 57 -2.79 4.89 -15.74
N LYS A 58 -1.70 5.26 -16.42
CA LYS A 58 -0.60 4.34 -16.74
C LYS A 58 0.37 4.23 -15.56
N TYR A 59 1.02 3.08 -15.45
CA TYR A 59 2.09 2.85 -14.47
C TYR A 59 3.33 2.37 -15.20
N ALA A 60 4.47 2.99 -14.90
CA ALA A 60 5.77 2.64 -15.44
C ALA A 60 6.75 2.41 -14.29
N SER A 61 7.61 1.40 -14.40
CA SER A 61 8.56 1.04 -13.36
C SER A 61 9.96 0.88 -13.96
N PRO A 62 10.62 2.00 -14.31
CA PRO A 62 11.96 1.99 -14.90
C PRO A 62 13.00 1.40 -13.95
N THR A 63 14.10 0.91 -14.52
CA THR A 63 15.20 0.34 -13.74
C THR A 63 16.41 1.28 -13.68
N THR A 64 16.41 2.32 -14.51
CA THR A 64 17.46 3.33 -14.53
C THR A 64 16.91 4.74 -14.33
N VAL A 65 17.78 5.64 -13.84
CA VAL A 65 17.42 7.07 -13.68
C VAL A 65 17.15 7.72 -15.04
N ALA A 66 17.89 7.34 -16.08
CA ALA A 66 17.70 7.90 -17.42
C ALA A 66 16.29 7.58 -17.95
N GLU A 67 15.86 6.32 -17.88
CA GLU A 67 14.50 5.91 -18.26
C GLU A 67 13.42 6.66 -17.46
N ALA A 68 13.64 6.85 -16.15
CA ALA A 68 12.70 7.59 -15.33
C ALA A 68 12.59 9.06 -15.75
N VAL A 69 13.73 9.71 -16.04
CA VAL A 69 13.76 11.10 -16.52
C VAL A 69 13.08 11.22 -17.88
N ASP A 70 13.33 10.28 -18.80
CA ASP A 70 12.72 10.28 -20.13
C ASP A 70 11.19 10.13 -20.03
N LEU A 71 10.70 9.20 -19.20
CA LEU A 71 9.25 9.00 -18.96
C LEU A 71 8.58 10.22 -18.32
N LEU A 72 9.26 10.86 -17.36
CA LEU A 72 8.77 12.08 -16.72
C LEU A 72 8.78 13.28 -17.67
N GLY A 73 9.75 13.33 -18.60
CA GLY A 73 9.86 14.40 -19.59
C GLY A 73 8.92 14.24 -20.78
N SER A 74 8.53 13.00 -21.13
CA SER A 74 7.65 12.72 -22.27
C SER A 74 6.17 13.08 -22.04
N GLU A 75 5.75 13.18 -20.78
CA GLU A 75 4.34 13.35 -20.41
C GLU A 75 4.21 14.49 -19.37
N PRO A 76 3.56 15.63 -19.70
CA PRO A 76 3.46 16.79 -18.81
C PRO A 76 2.81 16.50 -17.44
N ASP A 77 1.88 15.54 -17.41
CA ASP A 77 1.16 15.12 -16.21
C ASP A 77 1.73 13.84 -15.60
N ALA A 78 2.96 13.45 -15.96
CA ALA A 78 3.67 12.39 -15.27
C ALA A 78 3.94 12.79 -13.82
N ARG A 79 3.80 11.82 -12.91
CA ARG A 79 4.13 12.02 -11.50
C ARG A 79 5.01 10.89 -10.99
N VAL A 80 5.99 11.27 -10.18
CA VAL A 80 6.85 10.32 -9.47
C VAL A 80 6.00 9.52 -8.49
N TYR A 81 6.21 8.20 -8.51
CA TYR A 81 5.73 7.27 -7.53
C TYR A 81 6.92 6.70 -6.78
N ALA A 82 6.94 6.86 -5.46
CA ALA A 82 7.96 6.26 -4.61
C ALA A 82 7.28 5.61 -3.41
N GLY A 83 7.09 6.35 -2.32
CA GLY A 83 6.34 5.86 -1.16
C GLY A 83 4.82 5.90 -1.28
N ALA A 84 4.30 6.68 -2.24
CA ALA A 84 2.86 6.86 -2.49
C ALA A 84 2.06 7.52 -1.34
N THR A 85 2.74 7.94 -0.27
CA THR A 85 2.15 8.49 0.96
C THR A 85 1.49 9.85 0.76
N ASP A 86 1.92 10.59 -0.26
CA ASP A 86 1.30 11.87 -0.63
C ASP A 86 0.46 11.75 -1.91
N LEU A 87 1.03 11.15 -2.96
CA LEU A 87 0.38 11.09 -4.27
C LEU A 87 -0.97 10.38 -4.24
N ILE A 88 -1.06 9.19 -3.61
CA ILE A 88 -2.30 8.41 -3.59
C ILE A 88 -3.38 9.08 -2.71
N PRO A 89 -3.07 9.57 -1.50
CA PRO A 89 -4.05 10.33 -0.72
C PRO A 89 -4.53 11.60 -1.42
N GLN A 90 -3.64 12.31 -2.14
CA GLN A 90 -4.02 13.49 -2.91
C GLN A 90 -5.01 13.15 -4.05
N ILE A 91 -4.76 12.08 -4.80
CA ILE A 91 -5.70 11.59 -5.83
C ILE A 91 -7.05 11.23 -5.20
N ARG A 92 -7.04 10.51 -4.06
CA ARG A 92 -8.27 10.17 -3.31
C ARG A 92 -9.01 11.39 -2.78
N ALA A 93 -8.30 12.48 -2.48
CA ALA A 93 -8.87 13.76 -2.09
C ALA A 93 -9.43 14.57 -3.28
N GLY A 94 -9.41 14.02 -4.50
CA GLY A 94 -9.97 14.65 -5.69
C GLY A 94 -8.96 15.47 -6.50
N ARG A 95 -7.65 15.36 -6.23
CA ARG A 95 -6.66 15.88 -7.19
C ARG A 95 -6.76 15.12 -8.52
N PRO A 96 -6.50 15.78 -9.66
CA PRO A 96 -6.48 15.11 -10.95
C PRO A 96 -5.54 13.90 -10.96
N GLU A 97 -6.00 12.80 -11.54
CA GLU A 97 -5.17 11.61 -11.76
C GLU A 97 -4.06 11.93 -12.78
N PRO A 98 -2.81 11.54 -12.51
CA PRO A 98 -1.72 11.73 -13.47
C PRO A 98 -1.92 10.83 -14.69
N ALA A 99 -1.41 11.25 -15.84
CA ALA A 99 -1.44 10.41 -17.05
C ALA A 99 -0.57 9.14 -16.89
N VAL A 100 0.58 9.30 -16.23
CA VAL A 100 1.50 8.21 -15.91
C VAL A 100 2.10 8.38 -14.52
N MET A 101 2.19 7.27 -13.80
CA MET A 101 2.93 7.16 -12.54
C MET A 101 4.25 6.44 -12.79
N VAL A 102 5.36 7.07 -12.43
CA VAL A 102 6.72 6.54 -12.66
C VAL A 102 7.29 6.08 -11.33
N ASP A 103 7.36 4.76 -11.12
CA ASP A 103 7.87 4.15 -9.90
C ASP A 103 9.40 4.11 -9.86
N LEU A 104 9.97 4.79 -8.86
CA LEU A 104 11.42 4.86 -8.66
C LEU A 104 11.97 3.72 -7.82
N LYS A 105 11.14 2.91 -7.15
CA LYS A 105 11.58 1.88 -6.19
C LYS A 105 12.36 0.74 -6.83
N ARG A 106 12.26 0.55 -8.16
CA ARG A 106 13.07 -0.43 -8.92
C ARG A 106 14.47 0.07 -9.28
N ILE A 107 14.76 1.34 -9.07
CA ILE A 107 16.09 1.91 -9.33
C ILE A 107 16.92 1.76 -8.06
N GLU A 108 17.70 0.68 -7.97
CA GLU A 108 18.43 0.28 -6.75
C GLU A 108 19.22 1.42 -6.12
N ARG A 109 19.92 2.22 -6.93
CA ARG A 109 20.71 3.37 -6.44
C ARG A 109 19.87 4.47 -5.78
N LEU A 110 18.57 4.55 -6.07
CA LEU A 110 17.66 5.49 -5.42
C LEU A 110 17.07 4.94 -4.12
N CYS A 111 17.23 3.64 -3.85
CA CYS A 111 16.79 3.00 -2.60
C CYS A 111 17.95 2.71 -1.64
N ALA A 112 19.19 3.03 -2.02
CA ALA A 112 20.38 2.70 -1.27
C ALA A 112 20.84 3.83 -0.35
N ILE A 113 21.44 3.44 0.78
CA ILE A 113 22.20 4.33 1.66
C ILE A 113 23.67 3.95 1.52
N GLY A 114 24.51 4.94 1.22
CA GLY A 114 25.95 4.75 1.05
C GLY A 114 26.76 5.75 1.87
N SER A 115 28.03 5.41 2.14
CA SER A 115 28.99 6.30 2.79
C SER A 115 30.34 6.21 2.09
N ASN A 116 31.03 7.34 1.97
CA ASN A 116 32.42 7.41 1.50
C ASN A 116 33.42 7.76 2.62
N GLY A 117 32.98 7.66 3.89
CA GLY A 117 33.78 7.99 5.07
C GLY A 117 33.74 9.47 5.49
N SER A 118 33.41 10.38 4.59
CA SER A 118 33.24 11.82 4.89
C SER A 118 31.81 12.30 4.74
N THR A 119 31.05 11.68 3.84
CA THR A 119 29.66 12.00 3.55
C THR A 119 28.82 10.74 3.43
N TYR A 120 27.54 10.88 3.80
CA TYR A 120 26.51 9.90 3.53
C TYR A 120 25.70 10.33 2.31
N THR A 121 25.29 9.36 1.51
CA THR A 121 24.36 9.55 0.39
C THR A 121 23.14 8.69 0.66
N VAL A 122 21.96 9.32 0.72
CA VAL A 122 20.68 8.63 0.87
C VAL A 122 19.94 8.75 -0.46
N GLY A 123 19.54 7.62 -1.03
CA GLY A 123 18.75 7.60 -2.25
C GLY A 123 17.36 8.20 -2.04
N ALA A 124 16.84 8.94 -3.03
CA ALA A 124 15.57 9.66 -2.94
C ALA A 124 14.31 8.76 -2.79
N ALA A 125 14.43 7.47 -3.08
CA ALA A 125 13.36 6.48 -2.92
C ALA A 125 13.62 5.54 -1.72
N THR A 126 14.59 5.85 -0.85
CA THR A 126 14.90 5.05 0.34
C THR A 126 13.75 5.14 1.34
N PRO A 127 13.15 4.01 1.76
CA PRO A 127 12.14 4.00 2.82
C PRO A 127 12.64 4.65 4.11
N THR A 128 11.78 5.41 4.78
CA THR A 128 12.08 5.98 6.11
C THR A 128 12.42 4.89 7.13
N ALA A 129 11.78 3.72 7.03
CA ALA A 129 12.11 2.56 7.86
C ALA A 129 13.60 2.14 7.73
N ASP A 130 14.16 2.18 6.53
CA ASP A 130 15.55 1.81 6.29
C ASP A 130 16.51 2.87 6.84
N ILE A 131 16.12 4.15 6.78
CA ILE A 131 16.87 5.25 7.43
C ILE A 131 16.90 5.04 8.95
N CYS A 132 15.75 4.68 9.54
CA CYS A 132 15.65 4.44 10.98
C CYS A 132 16.47 3.24 11.45
N ALA A 133 16.59 2.20 10.62
CA ALA A 133 17.32 0.97 10.92
C ALA A 133 18.83 1.05 10.61
N HIS A 134 19.33 2.15 10.03
CA HIS A 134 20.71 2.22 9.56
C HIS A 134 21.67 2.68 10.68
N ASP A 135 22.34 1.74 11.34
CA ASP A 135 23.26 1.98 12.47
C ASP A 135 24.29 3.08 12.20
N GLY A 136 24.90 3.10 11.01
CA GLY A 136 25.88 4.13 10.64
C GLY A 136 25.30 5.56 10.60
N LEU A 137 24.04 5.71 10.16
CA LEU A 137 23.35 6.99 10.13
C LEU A 137 22.88 7.36 11.54
N ALA A 138 22.43 6.39 12.34
CA ALA A 138 22.06 6.63 13.72
C ALA A 138 23.25 7.14 14.55
N ALA A 139 24.44 6.57 14.33
CA ALA A 139 25.66 7.02 14.98
C ALA A 139 26.13 8.40 14.50
N ALA A 140 26.06 8.67 13.19
CA ALA A 140 26.54 9.94 12.61
C ALA A 140 25.55 11.10 12.73
N PHE A 141 24.25 10.83 12.59
CA PHE A 141 23.15 11.79 12.54
C PHE A 141 21.94 11.33 13.38
N PRO A 142 22.09 11.20 14.71
CA PRO A 142 21.04 10.67 15.57
C PRO A 142 19.73 11.47 15.47
N GLY A 143 19.81 12.81 15.38
CA GLY A 143 18.62 13.65 15.25
C GLY A 143 17.86 13.47 13.92
N LEU A 144 18.56 13.11 12.83
CA LEU A 144 17.91 12.80 11.55
C LEU A 144 17.13 11.49 11.66
N VAL A 145 17.75 10.47 12.26
CA VAL A 145 17.13 9.16 12.47
C VAL A 145 15.95 9.24 13.43
N GLU A 146 16.09 9.97 14.54
CA GLU A 146 15.00 10.21 15.48
C GLU A 146 13.82 10.93 14.80
N ALA A 147 14.10 12.04 14.09
CA ALA A 147 13.06 12.78 13.38
C ALA A 147 12.36 11.94 12.30
N SER A 148 13.11 11.08 11.60
CA SER A 148 12.57 10.12 10.64
C SER A 148 11.60 9.13 11.30
N GLY A 149 11.94 8.66 12.51
CA GLY A 149 11.08 7.78 13.30
C GLY A 149 9.78 8.42 13.80
N LEU A 150 9.67 9.75 13.77
CA LEU A 150 8.45 10.48 14.12
C LEU A 150 7.48 10.63 12.93
N ILE A 151 7.86 10.17 11.73
CA ILE A 151 7.02 10.27 10.53
C ILE A 151 5.99 9.14 10.52
N GLY A 152 4.72 9.48 10.74
CA GLY A 152 3.61 8.53 10.61
C GLY A 152 3.74 7.31 11.51
N SER A 153 3.15 6.19 11.08
CA SER A 153 3.28 4.88 11.71
C SER A 153 4.25 3.98 10.93
N ASP A 154 4.63 2.83 11.49
CA ASP A 154 5.51 1.85 10.84
C ASP A 154 5.06 1.49 9.41
N GLN A 155 3.75 1.42 9.15
CA GLN A 155 3.21 1.16 7.81
C GLN A 155 3.50 2.30 6.82
N ILE A 156 3.47 3.55 7.30
CA ILE A 156 3.86 4.72 6.50
C ILE A 156 5.37 4.70 6.29
N GLN A 157 6.15 4.51 7.35
CA GLN A 157 7.62 4.50 7.30
C GLN A 157 8.19 3.44 6.36
N SER A 158 7.54 2.27 6.30
CA SER A 158 7.90 1.18 5.38
C SER A 158 7.76 1.57 3.90
N ARG A 159 7.08 2.67 3.59
CA ARG A 159 6.86 3.13 2.21
C ARG A 159 7.38 4.53 1.95
N SER A 160 7.21 5.47 2.88
CA SER A 160 7.58 6.88 2.72
C SER A 160 9.05 7.02 2.33
N SER A 161 9.31 7.90 1.38
CA SER A 161 10.62 8.23 0.84
C SER A 161 10.54 9.59 0.19
#